data_AF-A0A7X8DPQ0-F1
#
_entry.id   AF-A0A7X8DPQ0-F1
#
_cell.length_a   1.000
_cell.length_b   1.000
_cell.length_c   1.000
_cell.angle_alpha   90.00
_cell.angle_beta   90.00
_cell.angle_gamma   90.00
#
_symmetry.space_group_name_H-M   'P 1'
#
loop_
_entity.id
_entity.type
_entity.pdbx_description
1 polymer ?
#
loop_
_entity_poly.entity_id
_entity_poly.type
_entity_poly.pdbx_seq_one_letter_code
_entity_poly.pdbx_strand_id
1 'polypeptide(L)'
;MHFKTIFNTYNQAETVRQIREKIKTNSTFKLHLNGLVGSSLSLVAKACVEMDVGLHFFIFPNKEAAAYFYHDMEQLFGEKQLDFSDRRCLFFPSSFRKVYPTEEIDSYHVLLRTRALKKIQSPDNQLVITYTEA
;
A
#
# COMPACT_ATOMS: atom_id res chain seq x y z
N MET A 1 -20.61 14.44 4.29
CA MET A 1 -19.59 15.45 4.65
C MET A 1 -18.70 14.96 5.82
N HIS A 2 -18.01 13.80 5.72
CA HIS A 2 -17.32 13.20 6.89
C HIS A 2 -15.90 12.62 6.64
N PHE A 3 -15.65 11.94 5.52
CA PHE A 3 -14.35 11.26 5.32
C PHE A 3 -13.16 12.19 5.05
N LYS A 4 -13.35 13.22 4.20
CA LYS A 4 -12.30 14.22 3.91
C LYS A 4 -11.86 14.98 5.15
N THR A 5 -12.78 15.25 6.08
CA THR A 5 -12.49 15.94 7.34
C THR A 5 -11.60 15.09 8.24
N ILE A 6 -11.94 13.80 8.41
CA ILE A 6 -11.13 12.84 9.18
C ILE A 6 -9.74 12.73 8.59
N PHE A 7 -9.64 12.56 7.26
CA PHE A 7 -8.35 12.50 6.59
C PHE A 7 -7.52 13.76 6.84
N ASN A 8 -8.12 14.95 6.73
CA ASN A 8 -7.42 16.21 6.96
C ASN A 8 -6.92 16.34 8.42
N THR A 9 -7.69 15.86 9.40
CA THR A 9 -7.25 15.82 10.80
C THR A 9 -6.01 14.92 10.97
N TYR A 10 -5.99 13.72 10.39
CA TYR A 10 -4.81 12.86 10.41
C TYR A 10 -3.63 13.48 9.66
N ASN A 11 -3.90 14.16 8.56
CA ASN A 11 -2.89 14.86 7.77
C ASN A 11 -2.25 16.04 8.53
N GLN A 12 -2.90 16.54 9.58
CA GLN A 12 -2.37 17.60 10.45
C GLN A 12 -1.88 17.05 11.80
N ALA A 13 -2.01 15.75 12.05
CA ALA A 13 -1.58 15.15 13.30
C ALA A 13 -0.06 15.26 13.46
N GLU A 14 0.36 15.52 14.70
CA GLU A 14 1.77 15.72 15.05
C GLU A 14 2.63 14.52 14.65
N THR A 15 2.11 13.30 14.82
CA THR A 15 2.81 12.07 14.43
C THR A 15 3.11 12.03 12.93
N VAL A 16 2.14 12.40 12.09
CA VAL A 16 2.32 12.43 10.63
C VAL A 16 3.33 13.52 10.25
N ARG A 17 3.30 14.66 10.92
CA ARG A 17 4.30 15.72 10.74
C ARG A 17 5.71 15.24 11.10
N GLN A 18 5.89 14.53 12.20
CA GLN A 18 7.19 13.98 12.60
C GLN A 18 7.71 12.94 11.61
N ILE A 19 6.84 12.07 11.10
CA ILE A 19 7.21 11.11 10.04
C ILE A 19 7.67 11.86 8.79
N ARG A 20 6.95 12.90 8.37
CA ARG A 20 7.32 13.72 7.20
C ARG A 20 8.70 14.34 7.31
N GLU A 21 8.97 14.98 8.44
CA GLU A 21 10.26 15.62 8.67
C GLU A 21 11.38 14.57 8.59
N LYS A 22 11.18 13.39 9.20
CA LYS A 22 12.15 12.31 9.13
C LYS A 22 12.40 11.79 7.70
N ILE A 23 11.34 11.62 6.91
CA ILE A 23 11.42 11.23 5.49
C ILE A 23 12.22 12.27 4.68
N LYS A 24 11.98 13.57 4.90
CA LYS A 24 12.66 14.64 4.16
C LYS A 24 14.12 14.83 4.55
N THR A 25 14.45 14.72 5.84
CA THR A 25 15.80 15.07 6.34
C THR A 25 16.82 13.94 6.16
N ASN A 26 16.39 12.67 6.21
CA ASN A 26 17.32 11.54 6.18
C ASN A 26 17.00 10.64 4.98
N SER A 27 18.00 10.39 4.14
CA SER A 27 17.88 9.41 3.04
C SER A 27 17.64 7.99 3.54
N THR A 28 18.10 7.66 4.75
CA THR A 28 17.89 6.35 5.38
C THR A 28 17.67 6.51 6.88
N PHE A 29 16.55 6.00 7.39
CA PHE A 29 16.27 5.96 8.83
C PHE A 29 15.37 4.76 9.16
N LYS A 30 15.37 4.36 10.43
CA LYS A 30 14.47 3.35 10.96
C LYS A 30 13.52 3.99 11.95
N LEU A 31 12.22 3.79 11.75
CA LEU A 31 11.17 4.29 12.63
C LEU A 31 10.29 3.14 13.10
N HIS A 32 9.93 3.17 14.38
CA HIS A 32 8.97 2.24 14.95
C HIS A 32 7.72 3.02 15.35
N LEU A 33 6.58 2.67 14.76
CA LEU A 33 5.29 3.30 15.03
C LEU A 33 4.46 2.39 15.93
N ASN A 34 4.02 2.93 17.06
CA ASN A 34 3.16 2.24 18.03
C ASN A 34 1.82 2.98 18.17
N GLY A 35 0.80 2.26 18.65
CA GLY A 35 -0.51 2.85 18.93
C GLY A 35 -1.37 3.13 17.69
N LEU A 36 -1.03 2.55 16.54
CA LEU A 36 -1.91 2.53 15.38
C LEU A 36 -2.98 1.45 15.60
N VAL A 37 -4.25 1.85 15.64
CA VAL A 37 -5.39 0.97 15.92
C VAL A 37 -6.42 1.10 14.80
N GLY A 38 -6.92 -0.03 14.30
CA GLY A 38 -7.89 -0.07 13.20
C GLY A 38 -7.35 0.58 11.92
N SER A 39 -8.18 1.38 11.25
CA SER A 39 -7.85 2.05 9.98
C SER A 39 -6.88 3.24 10.12
N SER A 40 -6.31 3.51 11.30
CA SER A 40 -5.36 4.61 11.47
C SER A 40 -4.08 4.38 10.67
N LEU A 41 -3.65 3.11 10.52
CA LEU A 41 -2.50 2.75 9.68
C LEU A 41 -2.72 3.21 8.24
N SER A 42 -3.91 2.93 7.69
CA SER A 42 -4.29 3.29 6.33
C SER A 42 -4.25 4.81 6.11
N LEU A 43 -4.77 5.59 7.05
CA LEU A 43 -4.77 7.06 6.97
C LEU A 43 -3.35 7.64 7.04
N VAL A 44 -2.52 7.15 7.96
CA VAL A 44 -1.12 7.58 8.10
C VAL A 44 -0.31 7.19 6.86
N ALA A 45 -0.47 5.96 6.36
CA ALA A 45 0.22 5.48 5.17
C ALA A 45 -0.15 6.31 3.93
N LYS A 46 -1.44 6.59 3.71
CA LYS A 46 -1.87 7.49 2.63
C LYS A 46 -1.18 8.85 2.72
N ALA A 47 -1.17 9.44 3.92
CA ALA A 47 -0.52 10.73 4.12
C ALA A 47 0.96 10.64 3.70
N CYS A 48 1.71 9.65 4.19
CA CYS A 48 3.11 9.45 3.83
C CYS A 48 3.32 9.28 2.31
N VAL A 49 2.50 8.46 1.64
CA VAL A 49 2.58 8.23 0.19
C VAL A 49 2.32 9.51 -0.60
N GLU A 50 1.39 10.36 -0.17
CA GLU A 50 1.10 11.64 -0.86
C GLU A 50 2.24 12.67 -0.74
N MET A 51 3.17 12.50 0.20
CA MET A 51 4.27 13.46 0.43
C MET A 51 5.55 13.15 -0.32
N ASP A 52 5.81 11.88 -0.61
CA ASP A 52 7.03 11.45 -1.25
C ASP A 52 6.70 10.74 -2.55
N VAL A 53 7.27 11.24 -3.63
CA VAL A 53 7.07 10.69 -4.97
C VAL A 53 8.05 9.54 -5.13
N GLY A 54 7.54 8.31 -5.11
CA GLY A 54 8.36 7.13 -5.28
C GLY A 54 7.60 5.84 -5.10
N LEU A 55 8.36 4.76 -4.89
CA LEU A 55 7.82 3.44 -4.65
C LEU A 55 7.74 3.17 -3.14
N HIS A 56 6.53 3.03 -2.63
CA HIS A 56 6.27 2.71 -1.22
C HIS A 56 5.96 1.22 -1.09
N PHE A 57 6.70 0.50 -0.25
CA PHE A 57 6.54 -0.94 -0.10
C PHE A 57 5.99 -1.30 1.29
N PHE A 58 4.84 -1.95 1.33
CA PHE A 58 4.16 -2.36 2.55
C PHE A 58 4.13 -3.89 2.64
N ILE A 59 4.70 -4.42 3.72
CA ILE A 59 4.80 -5.88 3.97
C ILE A 59 3.95 -6.21 5.19
N PHE A 60 3.00 -7.13 5.02
CA PHE A 60 2.09 -7.60 6.06
C PHE A 60 2.42 -9.04 6.48
N PRO A 61 2.02 -9.48 7.69
CA PRO A 61 2.33 -10.81 8.18
C PRO A 61 1.61 -11.95 7.43
N ASN A 62 0.49 -11.65 6.76
CA ASN A 62 -0.30 -12.62 6.02
C ASN A 62 -1.10 -11.96 4.88
N LYS A 63 -1.64 -12.79 3.99
CA LYS A 63 -2.41 -12.35 2.82
C LYS A 63 -3.66 -11.55 3.21
N GLU A 64 -4.33 -11.96 4.28
CA GLU A 64 -5.58 -11.35 4.74
C GLU A 64 -5.35 -9.90 5.17
N ALA A 65 -4.36 -9.66 6.03
CA ALA A 65 -3.99 -8.31 6.48
C ALA A 65 -3.55 -7.42 5.31
N ALA A 66 -2.77 -7.97 4.36
CA ALA A 66 -2.39 -7.26 3.15
C ALA A 66 -3.62 -6.88 2.30
N ALA A 67 -4.57 -7.81 2.13
CA ALA A 67 -5.77 -7.58 1.33
C ALA A 67 -6.71 -6.55 1.99
N TYR A 68 -6.86 -6.56 3.31
CA TYR A 68 -7.61 -5.52 4.02
C TYR A 68 -6.99 -4.14 3.81
N PHE A 69 -5.67 -4.03 3.98
CA PHE A 69 -4.96 -2.77 3.77
C PHE A 69 -5.02 -2.30 2.30
N TYR A 70 -4.94 -3.23 1.34
CA TYR A 70 -5.10 -2.95 -0.09
C TYR A 70 -6.45 -2.30 -0.41
N HIS A 71 -7.55 -2.90 0.05
CA HIS A 71 -8.88 -2.34 -0.19
C HIS A 71 -9.09 -0.98 0.48
N ASP A 72 -8.50 -0.79 1.67
CA ASP A 72 -8.47 0.51 2.34
C ASP A 72 -7.76 1.55 1.47
N MET A 73 -6.59 1.22 0.91
CA MET A 73 -5.82 2.12 0.05
C MET A 73 -6.57 2.44 -1.24
N GLU A 74 -7.12 1.43 -1.92
CA GLU A 74 -7.94 1.65 -3.12
C GLU A 74 -9.12 2.58 -2.84
N GLN A 75 -9.79 2.41 -1.70
CA GLN A 75 -10.87 3.30 -1.29
C GLN A 75 -10.38 4.72 -1.01
N LEU A 76 -9.26 4.83 -0.31
CA LEU A 76 -8.65 6.09 0.11
C LEU A 76 -8.14 6.91 -1.09
N PHE A 77 -7.60 6.27 -2.12
CA PHE A 77 -7.15 6.89 -3.37
C PHE A 77 -8.27 6.99 -4.43
N GLY A 78 -9.43 6.38 -4.20
CA GLY A 78 -10.56 6.43 -5.13
C GLY A 78 -10.36 5.58 -6.39
N GLU A 79 -9.59 4.50 -6.28
CA GLU A 79 -9.11 3.70 -7.42
C GLU A 79 -9.95 2.45 -7.72
N LYS A 80 -11.00 2.17 -6.94
CA LYS A 80 -11.83 0.96 -7.07
C LYS A 80 -12.38 0.70 -8.48
N GLN A 81 -12.65 1.77 -9.23
CA GLN A 81 -13.24 1.68 -10.58
C GLN A 81 -12.18 1.80 -11.71
N LEU A 82 -10.92 2.05 -11.36
CA LEU A 82 -9.84 2.18 -12.36
C LEU A 82 -9.41 0.79 -12.84
N ASP A 83 -8.96 0.70 -14.09
CA ASP A 83 -8.24 -0.48 -14.55
C ASP A 83 -6.94 -0.63 -13.76
N PHE A 84 -6.47 -1.87 -13.57
CA PHE A 84 -5.22 -2.15 -12.86
C PHE A 84 -4.03 -1.31 -13.36
N SER A 85 -3.98 -1.03 -14.67
CA SER A 85 -2.90 -0.27 -15.31
C SER A 85 -2.83 1.20 -14.86
N ASP A 86 -3.98 1.76 -14.47
CA ASP A 86 -4.14 3.16 -14.06
C ASP A 86 -4.07 3.33 -12.54
N ARG A 87 -4.11 2.23 -11.78
CA ARG A 87 -3.99 2.25 -10.32
C ARG A 87 -2.57 2.53 -9.90
N ARG A 88 -2.43 3.23 -8.79
CA ARG A 88 -1.16 3.31 -8.05
C ARG A 88 -1.08 2.30 -6.92
N CYS A 89 -2.23 1.80 -6.44
CA CYS A 89 -2.32 0.72 -5.47
C CYS A 89 -2.10 -0.62 -6.16
N LEU A 90 -0.97 -1.27 -5.88
CA LEU A 90 -0.58 -2.55 -6.48
C LEU A 90 -0.57 -3.64 -5.40
N PHE A 91 -1.37 -4.69 -5.59
CA PHE A 91 -1.29 -5.89 -4.77
C PHE A 91 -0.29 -6.87 -5.40
N PHE A 92 0.71 -7.31 -4.63
CA PHE A 92 1.73 -8.24 -5.08
C PHE A 92 1.56 -9.59 -4.37
N PRO A 93 0.98 -10.61 -5.02
CA PRO A 93 0.71 -11.89 -4.38
C PRO A 93 1.95 -12.79 -4.35
N SER A 94 1.89 -13.82 -3.52
CA SER A 94 2.96 -14.83 -3.43
C SER A 94 3.15 -15.60 -4.72
N SER A 95 4.41 -15.94 -4.98
CA SER A 95 4.83 -16.85 -6.04
C SER A 95 4.54 -18.33 -5.73
N PHE A 96 4.14 -18.64 -4.48
CA PHE A 96 3.99 -20.02 -4.02
C PHE A 96 2.86 -20.74 -4.73
N ARG A 97 3.23 -21.74 -5.55
CA ARG A 97 2.30 -22.74 -6.07
C ARG A 97 1.93 -23.68 -4.93
N LYS A 98 0.65 -23.69 -4.53
CA LYS A 98 0.13 -24.75 -3.64
C LYS A 98 0.30 -26.11 -4.33
N VAL A 99 0.33 -27.20 -3.57
CA VAL A 99 0.42 -28.57 -4.13
C VAL A 99 -0.86 -28.95 -4.91
N TYR A 100 -1.98 -28.29 -4.61
CA TYR A 100 -3.25 -28.40 -5.34
C TYR A 100 -3.90 -27.02 -5.55
N PRO A 101 -3.34 -26.13 -6.37
CA PRO A 101 -4.02 -24.90 -6.77
C PRO A 101 -5.08 -25.25 -7.83
N THR A 102 -6.21 -24.55 -7.84
CA THR A 102 -7.00 -24.50 -9.07
C THR A 102 -6.19 -23.72 -10.12
N GLU A 103 -6.18 -24.19 -11.38
CA GLU A 103 -5.40 -23.58 -12.47
C GLU A 103 -5.70 -22.08 -12.64
N GLU A 104 -6.94 -21.67 -12.37
CA GLU A 104 -7.40 -20.29 -12.41
C GLU A 104 -6.69 -19.38 -11.40
N ILE A 105 -6.43 -19.87 -10.17
CA ILE A 105 -5.78 -19.06 -9.12
C ILE A 105 -4.30 -18.82 -9.44
N ASP A 106 -3.59 -19.84 -9.95
CA ASP A 106 -2.18 -19.69 -10.34
C ASP A 106 -2.06 -18.70 -11.51
N SER A 107 -2.93 -18.83 -12.52
CA SER A 107 -2.98 -17.93 -13.67
C SER A 107 -3.26 -16.47 -13.26
N TYR A 108 -4.14 -16.26 -12.29
CA TYR A 108 -4.45 -14.93 -11.76
C TYR A 108 -3.28 -14.30 -10.98
N HIS A 109 -2.60 -15.06 -10.12
CA HIS A 109 -1.43 -14.56 -9.39
C HIS A 109 -0.28 -14.23 -10.33
N VAL A 110 -0.01 -15.08 -11.32
CA VAL A 110 1.00 -14.81 -12.35
C VAL A 110 0.68 -13.50 -13.08
N LEU A 111 -0.57 -13.33 -13.53
CA LEU A 111 -1.01 -12.11 -14.20
C LEU A 111 -0.82 -10.86 -13.33
N LEU A 112 -1.25 -10.91 -12.07
CA LEU A 112 -1.11 -9.77 -11.14
C LEU A 112 0.36 -9.41 -10.91
N ARG A 113 1.24 -10.40 -10.72
CA ARG A 113 2.68 -10.17 -10.54
C ARG A 113 3.29 -9.52 -11.78
N THR A 114 2.98 -10.03 -12.97
CA THR A 114 3.46 -9.46 -14.22
C THR A 114 3.02 -8.00 -14.37
N ARG A 115 1.75 -7.69 -14.07
CA ARG A 115 1.24 -6.30 -14.16
C ARG A 115 1.88 -5.40 -13.11
N ALA A 116 1.99 -5.85 -11.86
CA ALA A 116 2.62 -5.08 -10.79
C ALA A 116 4.09 -4.77 -11.12
N LEU A 117 4.88 -5.77 -11.54
CA LEU A 117 6.28 -5.57 -11.93
C LEU A 117 6.43 -4.60 -13.10
N LYS A 118 5.55 -4.69 -14.11
CA LYS A 118 5.55 -3.75 -15.24
C LYS A 118 5.26 -2.32 -14.78
N LYS A 119 4.34 -2.14 -13.83
CA LYS A 119 3.96 -0.82 -13.32
C LYS A 119 5.07 -0.22 -12.43
N ILE A 120 5.72 -1.03 -11.59
CA ILE A 120 6.85 -0.61 -10.73
C ILE A 120 8.03 -0.01 -11.52
N GLN A 121 8.18 -0.36 -12.80
CA GLN A 121 9.22 0.21 -13.67
C GLN A 121 8.95 1.68 -14.05
N SER A 122 7.72 2.18 -13.92
CA SER A 122 7.42 3.58 -14.18
C SER A 122 7.84 4.45 -12.99
N PRO A 123 8.27 5.71 -13.21
CA PRO A 123 8.63 6.65 -12.15
C PRO A 123 7.41 7.24 -11.39
N ASP A 124 6.21 6.69 -11.59
CA ASP A 124 5.00 7.14 -10.91
C ASP A 124 5.10 6.91 -9.39
N ASN A 125 4.40 7.73 -8.61
CA ASN A 125 4.29 7.51 -7.17
C ASN A 125 3.31 6.36 -6.90
N GLN A 126 3.83 5.23 -6.43
CA GLN A 126 3.14 3.94 -6.35
C GLN A 126 3.27 3.33 -4.97
N LEU A 127 2.30 2.50 -4.60
CA LEU A 127 2.37 1.70 -3.39
C LEU A 127 2.14 0.22 -3.70
N VAL A 128 3.09 -0.59 -3.28
CA VAL A 128 3.06 -2.04 -3.42
C VAL A 128 2.75 -2.65 -2.08
N ILE A 129 1.71 -3.47 -2.04
CA ILE A 129 1.21 -4.14 -0.84
C ILE A 129 1.41 -5.64 -1.02
N THR A 130 2.14 -6.23 -0.10
CA THR A 130 2.51 -7.64 -0.12
C THR A 130 2.46 -8.24 1.29
N TYR A 131 2.80 -9.52 1.40
CA TYR A 131 2.90 -10.24 2.66
C TYR A 131 4.17 -11.09 2.72
N THR A 132 4.54 -11.54 3.91
CA THR A 132 5.81 -12.23 4.21
C THR A 132 6.08 -13.48 3.38
N GLU A 133 5.05 -14.20 2.93
CA GLU A 133 5.20 -15.42 2.11
C GLU A 133 5.43 -15.14 0.61
N ALA A 134 5.45 -13.88 0.18
CA ALA A 134 5.32 -13.50 -1.24
C ALA A 134 6.61 -13.21 -2.01
#